data_AF-A0A9E1KUY9-F1
#
_entry.id   AF-A0A9E1KUY9-F1
#
_cell.length_a   1.000
_cell.length_b   1.000
_cell.length_c   1.000
_cell.angle_alpha   90.00
_cell.angle_beta   90.00
_cell.angle_gamma   90.00
#
_symmetry.space_group_name_H-M   'P 1'
#
loop_
_entity.id
_entity.type
_entity.pdbx_description
1 polymer ?
#
loop_
_entity_poly.entity_id
_entity_poly.type
_entity_poly.pdbx_seq_one_letter_code
_entity_poly.pdbx_strand_id
1 'polypeptide(L)' 'MVKCPVCYQEKKWQGNAYRPFCSERCSLIDLGKWAEGEYKMSENLSEENSETVDDY' A
#
# COMPACT_ATOMS: atom_id res chain seq x y z
N MET A 1 5.51 -18.80 -0.08
CA MET A 1 6.31 -17.84 0.70
C MET A 1 5.91 -16.44 0.24
N VAL A 2 6.05 -15.41 1.07
CA VAL A 2 5.79 -14.01 0.72
C VAL A 2 6.95 -13.15 1.17
N LYS A 3 7.32 -12.17 0.34
CA LYS A 3 8.38 -11.21 0.63
C LYS A 3 7.78 -10.01 1.36
N CYS A 4 8.28 -9.72 2.56
CA CYS A 4 7.82 -8.56 3.33
C CYS A 4 8.10 -7.27 2.53
N PRO A 5 7.11 -6.39 2.32
CA PRO A 5 7.32 -5.17 1.54
C PRO A 5 8.22 -4.13 2.26
N VAL A 6 8.38 -4.25 3.59
CA VAL A 6 9.14 -3.29 4.40
C VAL A 6 10.62 -3.65 4.53
N CYS A 7 10.91 -4.93 4.84
CA CYS A 7 12.29 -5.37 5.11
C CYS A 7 12.78 -6.46 4.15
N TYR A 8 11.96 -6.86 3.18
CA TYR A 8 12.30 -7.83 2.14
C TYR A 8 12.61 -9.25 2.60
N GLN A 9 12.43 -9.56 3.89
CA GLN A 9 12.56 -10.92 4.41
C GLN A 9 11.43 -11.83 3.90
N GLU A 10 11.76 -13.07 3.54
CA GLU A 10 10.76 -14.08 3.20
C GLU A 10 10.09 -14.68 4.45
N LYS A 11 8.76 -14.82 4.40
CA LYS A 11 7.97 -15.48 5.43
C LYS A 11 7.00 -16.48 4.81
N LYS A 12 6.63 -17.51 5.56
CA LYS A 12 5.60 -18.46 5.13
C LYS A 12 4.27 -17.75 4.95
N TRP A 13 3.56 -18.22 3.92
CA TRP A 13 2.13 -18.06 3.66
C TRP A 13 1.31 -18.28 4.92
N GLN A 14 0.98 -19.56 5.06
CA GLN A 14 0.16 -20.11 6.11
C GLN A 14 0.82 -19.95 7.48
N GLY A 15 0.00 -19.70 8.51
CA GLY A 15 0.46 -19.52 9.89
C GLY A 15 1.12 -18.17 10.21
N ASN A 16 1.24 -17.24 9.26
CA ASN A 16 1.74 -15.89 9.53
C ASN A 16 0.55 -14.95 9.86
N ALA A 17 0.45 -14.47 11.10
CA ALA A 17 -0.62 -13.54 11.50
C ALA A 17 -0.47 -12.14 10.88
N TYR A 18 0.75 -11.76 10.46
CA TYR A 18 1.08 -10.40 10.04
C TYR A 18 1.20 -10.24 8.52
N ARG A 19 0.65 -11.17 7.73
CA ARG A 19 0.69 -11.07 6.26
C ARG A 19 0.12 -9.72 5.78
N PRO A 20 0.73 -9.08 4.76
CA PRO A 20 1.86 -9.54 3.94
C PRO A 20 3.25 -9.33 4.57
N PHE A 21 3.32 -8.75 5.77
CA PHE A 21 4.55 -8.46 6.48
C PHE A 21 5.13 -9.69 7.20
N CYS A 22 6.40 -9.60 7.62
CA CYS A 22 7.05 -10.68 8.37
C CYS A 22 6.78 -10.63 9.89
N SER A 23 6.33 -9.49 10.42
CA SER A 23 6.09 -9.24 11.85
C SER A 23 5.23 -7.98 12.08
N GLU A 24 4.72 -7.83 13.30
CA GLU A 24 3.99 -6.64 13.76
C GLU A 24 4.80 -5.35 13.56
N ARG A 25 6.10 -5.37 13.89
CA ARG A 25 7.00 -4.22 13.69
C ARG A 25 6.96 -3.71 12.25
N CYS A 26 7.00 -4.61 11.26
CA CYS A 26 6.95 -4.20 9.86
C CYS A 26 5.57 -3.63 9.46
N SER A 27 4.48 -4.19 10.01
CA SER A 27 3.14 -3.64 9.80
C SER A 27 3.01 -2.21 10.35
N LEU A 28 3.59 -1.93 11.52
CA LEU A 28 3.56 -0.61 12.14
C LEU A 28 4.43 0.41 11.39
N ILE A 29 5.59 -0.01 10.88
CA ILE A 29 6.44 0.85 10.04
C ILE A 29 5.69 1.27 8.77
N ASP A 30 5.02 0.32 8.11
CA ASP A 30 4.23 0.63 6.91
C ASP A 30 3.12 1.63 7.21
N LEU A 31 2.39 1.44 8.32
CA LEU A 31 1.39 2.38 8.80
C LEU A 31 1.98 3.77 9.10
N GLY A 32 3.18 3.83 9.68
CA GLY A 32 3.89 5.09 9.92
C GLY A 32 4.16 5.86 8.62
N LYS A 33 4.66 5.17 7.59
CA LYS A 33 4.89 5.76 6.26
C LYS A 33 3.62 6.31 5.62
N TRP A 34 2.49 5.62 5.82
CA TRP A 34 1.18 6.14 5.41
C TRP A 34 0.81 7.42 6.15
N ALA A 35 0.95 7.42 7.48
CA ALA A 35 0.62 8.58 8.31
C ALA A 35 1.52 9.79 8.00
N GLU A 36 2.77 9.55 7.60
CA GLU A 36 3.74 10.57 7.20
C GLU A 36 3.55 11.05 5.75
N GLY A 37 2.66 10.42 4.98
CA GLY A 37 2.39 10.79 3.58
C GLY A 37 3.54 10.43 2.63
N GLU A 38 4.36 9.43 2.97
CA GLU A 38 5.46 8.97 2.09
C GLU A 38 4.94 8.31 0.81
N TYR A 39 3.73 7.76 0.84
CA TYR A 39 3.12 7.12 -0.31
C TYR A 39 2.43 8.14 -1.22
N LYS A 40 2.82 8.13 -2.50
CA LYS A 40 2.22 8.96 -3.54
C LYS A 40 1.41 8.09 -4.48
N MET A 41 0.18 8.52 -4.77
CA MET A 41 -0.60 7.94 -5.86
C MET A 41 -0.16 8.59 -7.16
N SER A 42 0.16 7.77 -8.16
CA SER A 42 0.30 8.26 -9.53
C SER A 42 -1.10 8.35 -10.12
N GLU A 43 -1.58 9.55 -10.43
CA GLU A 43 -2.74 9.70 -11.30
C GLU A 43 -2.32 9.34 -12.73
N ASN A 44 -2.82 8.21 -13.24
CA ASN A 44 -2.90 8.03 -14.68
C ASN A 44 -4.12 8.83 -15.15
N LEU A 45 -3.90 10.12 -15.43
CA LEU A 45 -4.84 10.94 -16.19
C LEU A 45 -4.85 10.42 -17.63
N SER A 46 -5.47 9.27 -17.88
CA SER A 46 -5.96 8.97 -19.22
C SER A 46 -7.17 9.86 -19.45
N GLU A 47 -7.15 10.64 -20.53
CA GLU A 47 -8.09 11.72 -20.89
C GLU A 47 -9.57 11.31 -21.06
N GLU A 48 -9.96 10.08 -20.68
CA GLU A 48 -11.32 9.54 -20.83
C GLU A 48 -12.02 9.38 -19.47
N ASN A 49 -12.15 10.45 -18.67
CA ASN A 49 -13.25 10.55 -17.70
C ASN A 49 -13.50 11.99 -17.22
N SER A 50 -13.69 12.94 -18.14
CA SER A 50 -14.30 14.23 -17.79
C SER A 50 -15.79 14.21 -18.13
N GLU A 51 -16.59 13.66 -17.23
CA GLU A 51 -18.03 13.93 -17.26
C GLU A 51 -18.22 15.41 -16.89
N THR A 52 -18.66 16.18 -17.88
CA THR A 52 -19.05 17.59 -17.79
C THR A 52 -20.18 17.73 -16.78
N VAL A 53 -19.91 18.39 -15.65
CA VAL A 53 -20.98 18.91 -14.79
C VAL A 53 -21.31 20.30 -15.32
N ASP A 54 -22.34 20.38 -16.16
CA ASP A 54 -22.98 21.63 -16.54
C ASP A 54 -23.69 22.22 -15.30
N ASP A 55 -23.18 23.35 -14.81
CA ASP A 55 -23.79 24.15 -13.72
C ASP A 55 -24.79 25.15 -14.33
N TYR A 56 -26.02 25.20 -13.80
CA TYR A 56 -27.11 26.11 -14.21
C TYR A 56 -27.26 27.26 -13.20
#